data_AF-A0A254Q7T8-F1
#
_entry.id   AF-A0A254Q7T8-F1
#
_cell.length_a   1.000
_cell.length_b   1.000
_cell.length_c   1.000
_cell.angle_alpha   90.00
_cell.angle_beta   90.00
_cell.angle_gamma   90.00
#
_symmetry.space_group_name_H-M   'P 1'
#
loop_
_entity.id
_entity.type
_entity.pdbx_description
1 polymer ?
#
loop_
_entity_poly.entity_id
_entity_poly.type
_entity_poly.pdbx_seq_one_letter_code
_entity_poly.pdbx_strand_id
1 'polypeptide(L)'
;MTIKQITKCIFVFAALLTSQQAYSSATVESEFELVLPKQFQKNLIEEKWKTLINKEFQANWQFPDQTVSAQNGVQVELKGVSLSLKTQLQKPDLSTAQTQLILQSKDLSAQMTIASISVDQWIEQTVNGITGRFHLQASCANVVLNMKAGMGAFSVAVSPEVASAAAGGEVEDVSLSWQPDAWSVQAFNCIGADGFSDIVNEQISQISMDSAAFVNPKKALLISYLNEYVGKINFDFSAPRELVSGRSDIKVSMMVDSFDDTNPEQMIAKGRVIMTFTRSSQTGSKSLTLSKDDPKYSASTQAMIRLPGGLAKEIITQAYSADSWVHQFYSNQISGFSTVMNSRFVQWFVWPELMDYPKSSKFLFNVYSNKDPKITGSGLKYGVSFKLLSQMQAPKNGKYIPFMNFVVPFSSNVAVGIADSKASVKFTNTSLDLKYSWDASYVKKYSPKTRFAGSTIEDKILGAISGKTMSVALPAIPLMDGVNLKVKKASTLSNSDLLLQLAP
;
A
#
# COMPACT_ATOMS: atom_id res chain seq x y z
N MET A 1 45.80 37.39 -26.35
CA MET A 1 45.29 36.02 -26.20
C MET A 1 44.47 35.69 -27.44
N THR A 2 44.99 34.85 -28.34
CA THR A 2 44.48 34.69 -29.72
C THR A 2 43.22 33.82 -29.80
N ILE A 3 42.28 34.21 -30.66
CA ILE A 3 40.99 33.55 -30.98
C ILE A 3 41.13 32.03 -31.29
N LYS A 4 42.32 31.55 -31.65
CA LYS A 4 42.60 30.10 -31.81
C LYS A 4 42.59 29.26 -30.52
N GLN A 5 42.68 29.86 -29.32
CA GLN A 5 42.60 29.10 -28.05
C GLN A 5 41.17 28.93 -27.50
N ILE A 6 40.25 29.82 -27.86
CA ILE A 6 38.84 29.75 -27.40
C ILE A 6 38.08 28.63 -28.13
N THR A 7 38.41 28.38 -29.40
CA THR A 7 37.76 27.34 -30.22
C THR A 7 38.12 25.90 -29.81
N LYS A 8 39.31 25.68 -29.20
CA LYS A 8 39.70 24.35 -28.67
C LYS A 8 39.07 24.04 -27.31
N CYS A 9 38.68 25.03 -26.51
CA CYS A 9 37.98 24.80 -25.24
C CYS A 9 36.48 24.53 -25.44
N ILE A 10 35.85 25.08 -26.48
CA ILE A 10 34.41 24.90 -26.74
C ILE A 10 34.10 23.51 -27.32
N PHE A 11 34.99 22.93 -28.13
CA PHE A 11 34.79 21.56 -28.66
C PHE A 11 35.05 20.45 -27.63
N VAL A 12 35.90 20.67 -26.63
CA VAL A 12 36.12 19.70 -25.53
C VAL A 12 34.96 19.75 -24.53
N PHE A 13 34.32 20.91 -24.33
CA PHE A 13 33.11 21.01 -23.50
C PHE A 13 31.85 20.46 -24.18
N ALA A 14 31.71 20.59 -25.50
CA ALA A 14 30.60 19.99 -26.24
C ALA A 14 30.67 18.46 -26.28
N ALA A 15 31.87 17.86 -26.41
CA ALA A 15 32.05 16.41 -26.40
C ALA A 15 31.85 15.77 -25.01
N LEU A 16 31.98 16.54 -23.92
CA LEU A 16 31.71 16.07 -22.55
C LEU A 16 30.23 16.23 -22.12
N LEU A 17 29.44 16.99 -22.87
CA LEU A 17 28.00 17.19 -22.60
C LEU A 17 27.09 16.31 -23.47
N THR A 18 27.60 15.67 -24.53
CA THR A 18 26.78 14.86 -25.47
C THR A 18 27.02 13.36 -25.41
N SER A 19 27.80 12.85 -24.45
CA SER A 19 27.96 11.39 -24.26
C SER A 19 27.32 10.89 -22.96
N GLN A 20 26.28 11.56 -22.46
CA GLN A 20 25.31 10.82 -21.65
C GLN A 20 24.64 9.86 -22.63
N GLN A 21 25.12 8.62 -22.68
CA GLN A 21 24.39 7.55 -23.36
C GLN A 21 22.95 7.65 -22.83
N ALA A 22 22.01 7.92 -23.74
CA ALA A 22 20.61 7.94 -23.38
C ALA A 22 20.29 6.55 -22.83
N TYR A 23 20.15 6.45 -21.50
CA TYR A 23 19.82 5.19 -20.87
C TYR A 23 18.47 4.75 -21.41
N SER A 24 18.41 3.53 -21.93
CA SER A 24 17.16 2.90 -22.32
C SER A 24 16.40 2.41 -21.09
N SER A 25 15.07 2.33 -21.22
CA SER A 25 14.23 1.64 -20.26
C SER A 25 14.08 0.17 -20.64
N ALA A 26 14.39 -0.74 -19.72
CA ALA A 26 13.98 -2.14 -19.80
C ALA A 26 12.78 -2.39 -18.89
N THR A 27 11.86 -3.26 -19.31
CA THR A 27 10.70 -3.63 -18.51
C THR A 27 10.69 -5.15 -18.30
N VAL A 28 10.43 -5.57 -17.06
CA VAL A 28 10.12 -6.96 -16.74
C VAL A 28 8.68 -7.00 -16.24
N GLU A 29 7.84 -7.75 -16.93
CA GLU A 29 6.46 -7.99 -16.58
C GLU A 29 6.34 -9.42 -16.09
N SER A 30 5.75 -9.62 -14.91
CA SER A 30 5.65 -10.93 -14.29
C SER A 30 4.23 -11.17 -13.83
N GLU A 31 3.64 -12.28 -14.25
CA GLU A 31 2.39 -12.73 -13.67
C GLU A 31 2.56 -13.03 -12.17
N PHE A 32 1.47 -12.89 -11.41
CA PHE A 32 1.37 -13.37 -10.04
C PHE A 32 -0.01 -13.96 -9.78
N GLU A 33 -0.08 -14.81 -8.76
CA GLU A 33 -1.32 -15.36 -8.22
C GLU A 33 -1.32 -15.17 -6.71
N LEU A 34 -2.24 -14.36 -6.22
CA LEU A 34 -2.43 -14.02 -4.81
C LEU A 34 -3.65 -14.79 -4.28
N VAL A 35 -3.42 -15.65 -3.30
CA VAL A 35 -4.48 -16.39 -2.58
C VAL A 35 -4.72 -15.72 -1.26
N LEU A 36 -5.95 -15.27 -1.03
CA LEU A 36 -6.40 -14.69 0.23
C LEU A 36 -7.47 -15.59 0.85
N PRO A 37 -7.17 -16.33 1.92
CA PRO A 37 -8.18 -17.08 2.67
C PRO A 37 -9.31 -16.18 3.16
N LYS A 38 -10.55 -16.66 3.23
CA LYS A 38 -11.69 -15.85 3.69
C LYS A 38 -11.49 -15.27 5.08
N GLN A 39 -10.90 -16.03 6.00
CA GLN A 39 -10.56 -15.52 7.32
C GLN A 39 -9.55 -14.36 7.26
N PHE A 40 -8.60 -14.42 6.33
CA PHE A 40 -7.65 -13.33 6.11
C PHE A 40 -8.34 -12.08 5.55
N GLN A 41 -9.27 -12.25 4.59
CA GLN A 41 -10.08 -11.15 4.07
C GLN A 41 -10.90 -10.47 5.18
N LYS A 42 -11.55 -11.27 6.04
CA LYS A 42 -12.24 -10.76 7.23
C LYS A 42 -11.29 -9.93 8.11
N ASN A 43 -10.11 -10.45 8.40
CA ASN A 43 -9.11 -9.72 9.20
C ASN A 43 -8.65 -8.40 8.54
N LEU A 44 -8.51 -8.35 7.20
CA LEU A 44 -8.16 -7.12 6.48
C LEU A 44 -9.27 -6.07 6.59
N ILE A 45 -10.51 -6.51 6.40
CA ILE A 45 -11.70 -5.68 6.55
C ILE A 45 -11.74 -5.14 7.99
N GLU A 46 -11.48 -5.99 8.99
CA GLU A 46 -11.37 -5.57 10.39
C GLU A 46 -10.30 -4.51 10.63
N GLU A 47 -9.10 -4.65 10.08
CA GLU A 47 -8.04 -3.64 10.20
C GLU A 47 -8.44 -2.31 9.55
N LYS A 48 -9.08 -2.34 8.37
CA LYS A 48 -9.62 -1.13 7.76
C LYS A 48 -10.69 -0.48 8.65
N TRP A 49 -11.58 -1.26 9.23
CA TRP A 49 -12.61 -0.76 10.13
C TRP A 49 -12.05 -0.13 11.40
N LYS A 50 -10.96 -0.66 11.97
CA LYS A 50 -10.27 0.01 13.10
C LYS A 50 -9.86 1.45 12.77
N THR A 51 -9.52 1.73 11.51
CA THR A 51 -9.21 3.10 11.06
C THR A 51 -10.44 4.01 10.99
N LEU A 52 -11.65 3.44 10.90
CA LEU A 52 -12.92 4.16 10.80
C LEU A 52 -13.60 4.33 12.18
N ILE A 53 -13.46 3.38 13.10
CA ILE A 53 -14.05 3.42 14.46
C ILE A 53 -13.61 4.67 15.26
N ASN A 54 -12.39 5.15 15.02
CA ASN A 54 -11.88 6.36 15.68
C ASN A 54 -12.44 7.66 15.09
N LYS A 55 -13.30 7.59 14.06
CA LYS A 55 -13.96 8.75 13.46
C LYS A 55 -15.42 8.77 13.88
N GLU A 56 -15.90 9.96 14.19
CA GLU A 56 -17.31 10.19 14.42
C GLU A 56 -18.09 9.96 13.12
N PHE A 57 -19.10 9.11 13.18
CA PHE A 57 -20.03 8.90 12.08
C PHE A 57 -21.06 10.02 12.09
N GLN A 58 -21.15 10.74 10.97
CA GLN A 58 -22.16 11.75 10.72
C GLN A 58 -22.92 11.41 9.45
N ALA A 59 -24.24 11.49 9.49
CA ALA A 59 -25.09 11.27 8.33
C ALA A 59 -26.22 12.29 8.29
N ASN A 60 -26.56 12.76 7.09
CA ASN A 60 -27.68 13.67 6.86
C ASN A 60 -28.61 13.04 5.85
N TRP A 61 -29.66 12.37 6.33
CA TRP A 61 -30.62 11.67 5.47
C TRP A 61 -31.81 12.57 5.15
N GLN A 62 -32.26 12.55 3.90
CA GLN A 62 -33.40 13.30 3.41
C GLN A 62 -34.51 12.31 3.04
N PHE A 63 -35.66 12.38 3.67
CA PHE A 63 -36.77 11.49 3.36
C PHE A 63 -37.65 12.13 2.30
N PRO A 64 -38.27 11.33 1.40
CA PRO A 64 -39.26 11.85 0.48
C PRO A 64 -40.44 12.43 1.25
N ASP A 65 -41.13 13.39 0.64
CA ASP A 65 -42.37 13.96 1.15
C ASP A 65 -43.41 12.85 1.39
N GLN A 66 -44.21 12.99 2.43
CA GLN A 66 -45.10 11.94 2.92
C GLN A 66 -46.47 12.51 3.25
N THR A 67 -47.51 11.69 3.06
CA THR A 67 -48.85 11.99 3.52
C THR A 67 -49.18 11.02 4.64
N VAL A 68 -49.48 11.55 5.84
CA VAL A 68 -49.85 10.76 7.01
C VAL A 68 -51.33 10.96 7.29
N SER A 69 -52.07 9.87 7.43
CA SER A 69 -53.47 9.93 7.87
C SER A 69 -53.53 10.03 9.39
N ALA A 70 -53.90 11.20 9.91
CA ALA A 70 -54.23 11.38 11.31
C ALA A 70 -55.62 10.81 11.63
N GLN A 71 -56.01 10.83 12.92
CA GLN A 71 -57.33 10.40 13.36
C GLN A 71 -58.43 11.13 12.57
N ASN A 72 -59.55 10.44 12.32
CA ASN A 72 -60.71 10.94 11.54
C ASN A 72 -60.45 11.19 10.04
N GLY A 73 -59.43 10.57 9.45
CA GLY A 73 -59.19 10.59 8.00
C GLY A 73 -58.50 11.87 7.50
N VAL A 74 -57.95 12.66 8.41
CA VAL A 74 -57.24 13.90 8.09
C VAL A 74 -55.89 13.58 7.45
N GLN A 75 -55.69 13.92 6.18
CA GLN A 75 -54.40 13.77 5.51
C GLN A 75 -53.48 14.95 5.80
N VAL A 76 -52.30 14.68 6.36
CA VAL A 76 -51.27 15.67 6.68
C VAL A 76 -50.08 15.46 5.75
N GLU A 77 -49.70 16.50 5.00
CA GLU A 77 -48.50 16.51 4.18
C GLU A 77 -47.28 16.91 5.02
N LEU A 78 -46.25 16.07 5.00
CA LEU A 78 -44.94 16.30 5.59
C LEU A 78 -43.95 16.54 4.45
N LYS A 79 -43.36 17.74 4.40
CA LYS A 79 -42.38 18.12 3.37
C LYS A 79 -41.02 18.39 3.96
N GLY A 80 -39.97 17.99 3.23
CA GLY A 80 -38.58 18.24 3.60
C GLY A 80 -38.20 17.64 4.96
N VAL A 81 -38.54 16.37 5.18
CA VAL A 81 -38.16 15.65 6.39
C VAL A 81 -36.69 15.24 6.26
N SER A 82 -35.86 15.65 7.21
CA SER A 82 -34.44 15.30 7.25
C SER A 82 -34.02 14.79 8.63
N LEU A 83 -33.05 13.89 8.67
CA LEU A 83 -32.47 13.34 9.89
C LEU A 83 -30.95 13.47 9.84
N SER A 84 -30.40 14.34 10.70
CA SER A 84 -28.97 14.46 10.96
C SER A 84 -28.60 13.56 12.14
N LEU A 85 -27.71 12.59 11.93
CA LEU A 85 -27.22 11.65 12.94
C LEU A 85 -25.76 11.92 13.25
N LYS A 86 -25.40 11.74 14.52
CA LYS A 86 -24.04 11.86 15.01
C LYS A 86 -23.79 10.80 16.09
N THR A 87 -22.85 9.91 15.85
CA THR A 87 -22.51 8.80 16.77
C THR A 87 -21.07 8.36 16.61
N GLN A 88 -20.54 7.66 17.62
CA GLN A 88 -19.36 6.82 17.43
C GLN A 88 -19.82 5.39 17.09
N LEU A 89 -19.23 4.76 16.08
CA LEU A 89 -19.54 3.36 15.77
C LEU A 89 -18.57 2.46 16.52
N GLN A 90 -19.12 1.62 17.39
CA GLN A 90 -18.38 0.61 18.13
C GLN A 90 -18.57 -0.75 17.46
N LYS A 91 -17.47 -1.49 17.41
CA LYS A 91 -17.47 -2.90 17.02
C LYS A 91 -17.84 -3.74 18.27
N PRO A 92 -18.82 -4.64 18.20
CA PRO A 92 -19.03 -5.66 19.21
C PRO A 92 -17.94 -6.73 19.12
N ASP A 93 -17.69 -7.45 20.22
CA ASP A 93 -16.74 -8.56 20.23
C ASP A 93 -17.18 -9.62 19.20
N LEU A 94 -16.45 -9.72 18.08
CA LEU A 94 -16.73 -10.72 17.06
C LEU A 94 -16.45 -12.11 17.63
N SER A 95 -17.44 -12.99 17.55
CA SER A 95 -17.18 -14.43 17.70
C SER A 95 -16.64 -15.00 16.39
N THR A 96 -15.80 -16.04 16.46
CA THR A 96 -15.15 -16.66 15.29
C THR A 96 -16.13 -17.25 14.26
N ALA A 97 -17.41 -17.40 14.60
CA ALA A 97 -18.45 -17.95 13.72
C ALA A 97 -19.23 -16.90 12.92
N GLN A 98 -19.09 -15.60 13.22
CA GLN A 98 -19.87 -14.56 12.53
C GLN A 98 -19.30 -14.25 11.14
N THR A 99 -20.18 -14.25 10.14
CA THR A 99 -19.90 -13.81 8.75
C THR A 99 -20.22 -12.34 8.54
N GLN A 100 -21.06 -11.77 9.39
CA GLN A 100 -21.48 -10.37 9.37
C GLN A 100 -20.75 -9.57 10.45
N LEU A 101 -20.39 -8.33 10.11
CA LEU A 101 -19.92 -7.33 11.03
C LEU A 101 -21.12 -6.49 11.49
N ILE A 102 -21.53 -6.66 12.74
CA ILE A 102 -22.54 -5.77 13.35
C ILE A 102 -21.81 -4.55 13.90
N LEU A 103 -22.22 -3.34 13.57
CA LEU A 103 -21.68 -2.09 14.10
C LEU A 103 -22.75 -1.46 14.98
N GLN A 104 -22.41 -1.05 16.21
CA GLN A 104 -23.37 -0.46 17.15
C GLN A 104 -22.97 0.97 17.50
N SER A 105 -23.95 1.86 17.60
CA SER A 105 -23.73 3.24 18.02
C SER A 105 -23.38 3.34 19.49
N LYS A 106 -22.47 4.26 19.80
CA LYS A 106 -22.27 4.82 21.14
C LYS A 106 -22.57 6.31 21.11
N ASP A 107 -23.31 6.76 22.13
CA ASP A 107 -23.70 8.15 22.35
C ASP A 107 -24.44 8.74 21.14
N LEU A 108 -25.34 7.96 20.53
CA LEU A 108 -26.13 8.39 19.39
C LEU A 108 -26.90 9.66 19.73
N SER A 109 -26.69 10.69 18.92
CA SER A 109 -27.46 11.93 18.93
C SER A 109 -28.02 12.18 17.54
N ALA A 110 -29.20 12.78 17.47
CA ALA A 110 -29.90 12.99 16.23
C ALA A 110 -30.68 14.31 16.26
N GLN A 111 -30.83 14.92 15.10
CA GLN A 111 -31.72 16.05 14.88
C GLN A 111 -32.62 15.71 13.70
N MET A 112 -33.92 15.70 13.94
CA MET A 112 -34.92 15.57 12.89
C MET A 112 -35.49 16.96 12.59
N THR A 113 -35.56 17.32 11.32
CA THR A 113 -36.15 18.57 10.87
C THR A 113 -37.24 18.26 9.87
N ILE A 114 -38.41 18.86 10.05
CA ILE A 114 -39.52 18.81 9.11
C ILE A 114 -39.74 20.24 8.62
N ALA A 115 -39.43 20.50 7.36
CA ALA A 115 -39.48 21.85 6.80
C ALA A 115 -40.91 22.42 6.85
N SER A 116 -41.90 21.61 6.47
CA SER A 116 -43.31 22.00 6.51
C SER A 116 -44.21 20.81 6.83
N ILE A 117 -45.19 21.06 7.69
CA ILE A 117 -46.32 20.17 7.97
C ILE A 117 -47.55 20.95 7.52
N SER A 118 -48.32 20.45 6.56
CA SER A 118 -49.49 21.16 6.06
C SER A 118 -50.69 20.25 5.87
N VAL A 119 -51.87 20.80 6.13
CA VAL A 119 -53.16 20.19 5.79
C VAL A 119 -53.97 21.21 5.02
N ASP A 120 -54.56 20.77 3.92
CA ASP A 120 -55.48 21.56 3.10
C ASP A 120 -56.53 20.59 2.53
N GLN A 121 -57.62 20.40 3.27
CA GLN A 121 -58.67 19.47 2.85
C GLN A 121 -60.02 19.82 3.45
N TRP A 122 -61.08 19.29 2.83
CA TRP A 122 -62.43 19.35 3.37
C TRP A 122 -62.72 18.10 4.22
N ILE A 123 -63.16 18.30 5.45
CA ILE A 123 -63.57 17.24 6.36
C ILE A 123 -65.08 17.32 6.54
N GLU A 124 -65.76 16.19 6.36
CA GLU A 124 -67.18 16.05 6.68
C GLU A 124 -67.35 15.29 7.98
N GLN A 125 -68.04 15.89 8.93
CA GLN A 125 -68.34 15.26 10.22
C GLN A 125 -69.82 15.39 10.53
N THR A 126 -70.45 14.26 10.85
CA THR A 126 -71.86 14.21 11.26
C THR A 126 -71.94 14.14 12.78
N VAL A 127 -72.45 15.21 13.40
CA VAL A 127 -72.66 15.27 14.86
C VAL A 127 -74.15 15.49 15.12
N ASN A 128 -74.78 14.57 15.86
CA ASN A 128 -76.22 14.61 16.17
C ASN A 128 -77.14 14.73 14.94
N GLY A 129 -76.77 14.10 13.81
CA GLY A 129 -77.56 14.11 12.57
C GLY A 129 -77.36 15.33 11.68
N ILE A 130 -76.48 16.27 12.05
CA ILE A 130 -76.08 17.41 11.22
C ILE A 130 -74.72 17.09 10.59
N THR A 131 -74.65 17.06 9.27
CA THR A 131 -73.38 16.92 8.52
C THR A 131 -72.78 18.29 8.28
N GLY A 132 -71.70 18.60 9.00
CA GLY A 132 -70.88 19.79 8.77
C GLY A 132 -69.73 19.47 7.82
N ARG A 133 -69.48 20.37 6.85
CA ARG A 133 -68.32 20.32 5.95
C ARG A 133 -67.37 21.48 6.31
N PHE A 134 -66.17 21.15 6.76
CA PHE A 134 -65.19 22.11 7.26
C PHE A 134 -63.94 22.11 6.36
N HIS A 135 -63.50 23.28 5.92
CA HIS A 135 -62.22 23.41 5.23
C HIS A 135 -61.12 23.54 6.27
N LEU A 136 -60.31 22.50 6.42
CA LEU A 136 -59.17 22.49 7.31
C LEU A 136 -57.94 22.93 6.52
N GLN A 137 -57.51 24.18 6.75
CA GLN A 137 -56.25 24.71 6.24
C GLN A 137 -55.36 25.08 7.43
N ALA A 138 -54.24 24.37 7.57
CA ALA A 138 -53.25 24.68 8.59
C ALA A 138 -51.85 24.28 8.16
N SER A 139 -50.85 24.97 8.67
CA SER A 139 -49.44 24.68 8.40
C SER A 139 -48.55 24.99 9.59
N CYS A 140 -47.52 24.18 9.80
CA CYS A 140 -46.43 24.43 10.74
C CYS A 140 -45.11 24.40 9.95
N ALA A 141 -44.19 25.30 10.26
CA ALA A 141 -42.90 25.38 9.58
C ALA A 141 -41.74 25.13 10.55
N ASN A 142 -40.66 24.55 10.02
CA ASN A 142 -39.39 24.34 10.74
C ASN A 142 -39.57 23.59 12.08
N VAL A 143 -40.28 22.47 12.05
CA VAL A 143 -40.40 21.62 13.23
C VAL A 143 -39.07 20.90 13.43
N VAL A 144 -38.41 21.13 14.57
CA VAL A 144 -37.12 20.53 14.90
C VAL A 144 -37.22 19.69 16.16
N LEU A 145 -36.80 18.44 16.06
CA LEU A 145 -36.70 17.51 17.17
C LEU A 145 -35.22 17.19 17.41
N ASN A 146 -34.77 17.28 18.66
CA ASN A 146 -33.40 16.92 19.05
C ASN A 146 -33.44 15.71 19.97
N MET A 147 -32.75 14.64 19.59
CA MET A 147 -32.59 13.45 20.40
C MET A 147 -31.47 13.65 21.43
N LYS A 148 -31.77 13.34 22.68
CA LYS A 148 -30.79 13.31 23.77
C LYS A 148 -29.72 12.24 23.48
N ALA A 149 -28.45 12.62 23.62
CA ALA A 149 -27.34 11.72 23.34
C ALA A 149 -27.43 10.43 24.19
N GLY A 150 -27.27 9.28 23.55
CA GLY A 150 -27.28 7.97 24.21
C GLY A 150 -28.67 7.40 24.50
N MET A 151 -29.76 8.14 24.21
CA MET A 151 -31.14 7.62 24.32
C MET A 151 -31.63 6.91 23.05
N GLY A 152 -30.76 6.80 22.03
CA GLY A 152 -31.01 6.03 20.82
C GLY A 152 -29.97 4.93 20.62
N ALA A 153 -30.34 3.91 19.86
CA ALA A 153 -29.47 2.85 19.40
C ALA A 153 -29.56 2.77 17.86
N PHE A 154 -28.40 2.72 17.22
CA PHE A 154 -28.24 2.53 15.79
C PHE A 154 -27.30 1.35 15.56
N SER A 155 -27.72 0.39 14.74
CA SER A 155 -26.96 -0.79 14.42
C SER A 155 -26.97 -1.05 12.92
N VAL A 156 -25.83 -1.44 12.37
CA VAL A 156 -25.68 -1.79 10.95
C VAL A 156 -25.05 -3.16 10.84
N ALA A 157 -25.68 -4.09 10.14
CA ALA A 157 -25.06 -5.35 9.77
C ALA A 157 -24.44 -5.21 8.39
N VAL A 158 -23.12 -5.36 8.32
CA VAL A 158 -22.35 -5.26 7.07
C VAL A 158 -21.74 -6.64 6.78
N SER A 159 -22.00 -7.17 5.60
CA SER A 159 -21.30 -8.34 5.09
C SER A 159 -20.20 -7.93 4.10
N PRO A 160 -19.09 -8.69 4.04
CA PRO A 160 -18.08 -8.46 3.04
C PRO A 160 -18.62 -8.85 1.66
N GLU A 161 -18.65 -7.90 0.73
CA GLU A 161 -18.97 -8.15 -0.67
C GLU A 161 -17.68 -8.11 -1.48
N VAL A 162 -17.42 -9.12 -2.30
CA VAL A 162 -16.26 -9.14 -3.21
C VAL A 162 -16.79 -9.26 -4.63
N ALA A 163 -16.72 -8.15 -5.37
CA ALA A 163 -16.95 -8.11 -6.80
C ALA A 163 -15.63 -8.34 -7.56
N SER A 164 -15.72 -8.51 -8.88
CA SER A 164 -14.62 -8.96 -9.75
C SER A 164 -13.36 -8.08 -9.79
N ALA A 165 -13.36 -6.87 -9.21
CA ALA A 165 -12.20 -5.98 -9.11
C ALA A 165 -12.17 -5.15 -7.82
N ALA A 166 -13.17 -5.35 -6.96
CA ALA A 166 -13.54 -4.47 -5.87
C ALA A 166 -13.99 -5.33 -4.70
N ALA A 167 -13.45 -5.11 -3.50
CA ALA A 167 -14.14 -5.59 -2.30
C ALA A 167 -14.80 -4.39 -1.62
N GLY A 168 -15.93 -4.62 -0.98
CA GLY A 168 -16.66 -3.61 -0.23
C GLY A 168 -17.34 -4.24 0.98
N GLY A 169 -18.17 -3.43 1.61
CA GLY A 169 -19.20 -3.95 2.51
C GLY A 169 -20.56 -3.75 1.87
N GLU A 170 -21.42 -4.76 1.96
CA GLU A 170 -22.85 -4.61 1.69
C GLU A 170 -23.58 -4.52 3.02
N VAL A 171 -24.48 -3.54 3.14
CA VAL A 171 -25.35 -3.40 4.30
C VAL A 171 -26.54 -4.33 4.13
N GLU A 172 -26.56 -5.40 4.91
CA GLU A 172 -27.64 -6.38 4.91
C GLU A 172 -28.81 -5.94 5.79
N ASP A 173 -28.48 -5.28 6.91
CA ASP A 173 -29.47 -4.86 7.88
C ASP A 173 -29.13 -3.52 8.52
N VAL A 174 -30.18 -2.78 8.89
CA VAL A 174 -30.10 -1.55 9.66
C VAL A 174 -31.20 -1.55 10.70
N SER A 175 -30.82 -1.20 11.92
CA SER A 175 -31.73 -0.97 13.04
C SER A 175 -31.47 0.42 13.60
N LEU A 176 -32.53 1.20 13.75
CA LEU A 176 -32.52 2.47 14.45
C LEU A 176 -33.67 2.43 15.43
N SER A 177 -33.39 2.70 16.70
CA SER A 177 -34.39 2.74 17.76
C SER A 177 -34.06 3.81 18.77
N TRP A 178 -35.05 4.22 19.55
CA TRP A 178 -34.88 5.17 20.64
C TRP A 178 -35.84 4.85 21.78
N GLN A 179 -35.44 5.26 22.98
CA GLN A 179 -36.28 5.14 24.17
C GLN A 179 -37.44 6.15 24.13
N PRO A 180 -38.54 5.90 24.85
CA PRO A 180 -39.54 6.93 25.13
C PRO A 180 -38.86 8.19 25.69
N ASP A 181 -39.36 9.37 25.33
CA ASP A 181 -38.84 10.68 25.74
C ASP A 181 -37.38 10.99 25.30
N ALA A 182 -36.85 10.23 24.34
CA ALA A 182 -35.54 10.48 23.76
C ALA A 182 -35.49 11.82 23.00
N TRP A 183 -36.62 12.26 22.44
CA TRP A 183 -36.74 13.47 21.63
C TRP A 183 -37.20 14.68 22.44
N SER A 184 -36.63 15.84 22.13
CA SER A 184 -37.06 17.14 22.63
C SER A 184 -37.48 18.01 21.45
N VAL A 185 -38.71 18.51 21.47
CA VAL A 185 -39.27 19.32 20.40
C VAL A 185 -38.94 20.78 20.66
N GLN A 186 -38.34 21.46 19.68
CA GLN A 186 -38.15 22.91 19.75
C GLN A 186 -39.49 23.62 19.53
N ALA A 187 -39.65 24.82 20.08
CA ALA A 187 -40.84 25.62 19.83
C ALA A 187 -40.99 25.89 18.32
N PHE A 188 -42.17 25.59 17.78
CA PHE A 188 -42.55 25.88 16.40
C PHE A 188 -43.88 26.62 16.38
N ASN A 189 -44.11 27.38 15.31
CA ASN A 189 -45.34 28.13 15.12
C ASN A 189 -46.18 27.48 14.03
N CYS A 190 -47.48 27.37 14.28
CA CYS A 190 -48.46 26.94 13.30
C CYS A 190 -49.40 28.10 12.96
N ILE A 191 -49.88 28.12 11.73
CA ILE A 191 -50.89 29.04 11.21
C ILE A 191 -52.07 28.21 10.73
N GLY A 192 -53.30 28.59 11.07
CA GLY A 192 -54.51 27.89 10.61
C GLY A 192 -55.50 27.62 11.75
N ALA A 193 -56.17 26.47 11.68
CA ALA A 193 -57.16 26.07 12.67
C ALA A 193 -56.58 25.94 14.09
N ASP A 194 -57.31 26.46 15.08
CA ASP A 194 -56.96 26.33 16.50
C ASP A 194 -56.83 24.86 16.90
N GLY A 195 -55.79 24.53 17.66
CA GLY A 195 -55.49 23.16 18.09
C GLY A 195 -54.68 22.32 17.08
N PHE A 196 -54.36 22.83 15.88
CA PHE A 196 -53.50 22.08 14.94
C PHE A 196 -52.09 21.83 15.49
N SER A 197 -51.54 22.78 16.25
CA SER A 197 -50.26 22.58 16.96
C SER A 197 -50.31 21.42 17.95
N ASP A 198 -51.46 21.20 18.60
CA ASP A 198 -51.63 20.13 19.58
C ASP A 198 -51.69 18.77 18.89
N ILE A 199 -52.39 18.69 17.74
CA ILE A 199 -52.40 17.49 16.88
C ILE A 199 -50.98 17.16 16.39
N VAL A 200 -50.24 18.17 15.92
CA VAL A 200 -48.86 17.99 15.47
C VAL A 200 -47.97 17.53 16.63
N ASN A 201 -48.10 18.12 17.81
CA ASN A 201 -47.37 17.68 19.02
C ASN A 201 -47.73 16.25 19.42
N GLU A 202 -49.01 15.85 19.34
CA GLU A 202 -49.45 14.49 19.64
C GLU A 202 -48.83 13.48 18.66
N GLN A 203 -48.84 13.78 17.35
CA GLN A 203 -48.22 12.92 16.34
C GLN A 203 -46.69 12.83 16.50
N ILE A 204 -46.05 13.95 16.81
CA ILE A 204 -44.62 13.97 17.15
C ILE A 204 -44.35 13.11 18.40
N SER A 205 -45.21 13.20 19.41
CA SER A 205 -45.10 12.38 20.62
C SER A 205 -45.24 10.89 20.28
N GLN A 206 -46.17 10.51 19.39
CA GLN A 206 -46.32 9.13 18.93
C GLN A 206 -45.06 8.62 18.22
N ILE A 207 -44.48 9.42 17.30
CA ILE A 207 -43.19 9.09 16.66
C ILE A 207 -42.08 8.95 17.71
N SER A 208 -42.07 9.80 18.73
CA SER A 208 -41.08 9.74 19.81
C SER A 208 -41.21 8.50 20.69
N MET A 209 -42.40 7.90 20.77
CA MET A 209 -42.68 6.70 21.56
C MET A 209 -42.54 5.40 20.77
N ASP A 210 -42.80 5.41 19.45
CA ASP A 210 -42.74 4.23 18.58
C ASP A 210 -41.71 4.40 17.45
N SER A 211 -40.46 4.12 17.79
CA SER A 211 -39.37 4.12 16.81
C SER A 211 -39.55 3.10 15.68
N ALA A 212 -40.21 1.97 15.95
CA ALA A 212 -40.38 0.90 14.98
C ALA A 212 -41.36 1.31 13.86
N ALA A 213 -42.47 1.98 14.22
CA ALA A 213 -43.43 2.50 13.24
C ALA A 213 -42.79 3.53 12.30
N PHE A 214 -41.84 4.33 12.77
CA PHE A 214 -41.12 5.29 11.94
C PHE A 214 -40.04 4.63 11.07
N VAL A 215 -39.22 3.76 11.66
CA VAL A 215 -38.00 3.23 11.00
C VAL A 215 -38.30 2.10 10.03
N ASN A 216 -39.19 1.16 10.38
CA ASN A 216 -39.43 -0.04 9.56
C ASN A 216 -39.86 0.29 8.12
N PRO A 217 -40.80 1.23 7.87
CA PRO A 217 -41.18 1.60 6.51
C PRO A 217 -40.05 2.26 5.70
N LYS A 218 -39.01 2.77 6.37
CA LYS A 218 -37.87 3.48 5.74
C LYS A 218 -36.61 2.63 5.67
N LYS A 219 -36.65 1.39 6.16
CA LYS A 219 -35.48 0.51 6.26
C LYS A 219 -34.72 0.35 4.94
N ALA A 220 -35.43 0.12 3.82
CA ALA A 220 -34.81 0.01 2.50
C ALA A 220 -34.08 1.31 2.06
N LEU A 221 -34.66 2.47 2.37
CA LEU A 221 -34.03 3.77 2.09
C LEU A 221 -32.78 3.97 2.95
N LEU A 222 -32.84 3.61 4.24
CA LEU A 222 -31.70 3.68 5.15
C LEU A 222 -30.55 2.76 4.69
N ILE A 223 -30.88 1.54 4.26
CA ILE A 223 -29.92 0.62 3.65
C ILE A 223 -29.28 1.27 2.42
N SER A 224 -30.04 1.93 1.55
CA SER A 224 -29.47 2.59 0.37
C SER A 224 -28.48 3.71 0.72
N TYR A 225 -28.77 4.55 1.73
CA TYR A 225 -27.85 5.59 2.18
C TYR A 225 -26.59 5.02 2.80
N LEU A 226 -26.73 3.95 3.59
CA LEU A 226 -25.60 3.28 4.21
C LEU A 226 -24.77 2.52 3.17
N ASN A 227 -25.37 1.91 2.17
CA ASN A 227 -24.66 1.31 1.04
C ASN A 227 -23.89 2.36 0.23
N GLU A 228 -24.39 3.58 0.06
CA GLU A 228 -23.58 4.65 -0.55
C GLU A 228 -22.37 5.03 0.33
N TYR A 229 -22.56 5.08 1.64
CA TYR A 229 -21.48 5.39 2.59
C TYR A 229 -20.44 4.26 2.66
N VAL A 230 -20.88 3.02 2.81
CA VAL A 230 -20.02 1.83 2.88
C VAL A 230 -19.42 1.52 1.50
N GLY A 231 -20.12 1.84 0.40
CA GLY A 231 -19.60 1.77 -0.96
C GLY A 231 -18.46 2.74 -1.25
N LYS A 232 -18.29 3.81 -0.44
CA LYS A 232 -17.06 4.63 -0.46
C LYS A 232 -15.86 3.92 0.17
N ILE A 233 -16.11 2.85 0.93
CA ILE A 233 -15.11 1.90 1.43
C ILE A 233 -14.93 0.78 0.39
N ASN A 234 -14.79 1.17 -0.88
CA ASN A 234 -14.47 0.23 -1.94
C ASN A 234 -12.95 0.03 -2.01
N PHE A 235 -12.53 -1.23 -1.95
CA PHE A 235 -11.19 -1.70 -2.14
C PHE A 235 -10.94 -1.91 -3.62
N ASP A 236 -10.53 -0.86 -4.34
CA ASP A 236 -10.07 -1.02 -5.72
C ASP A 236 -8.73 -1.74 -5.73
N PHE A 237 -8.75 -3.00 -6.16
CA PHE A 237 -7.53 -3.77 -6.34
C PHE A 237 -7.00 -3.73 -7.78
N SER A 238 -7.76 -3.15 -8.71
CA SER A 238 -7.38 -3.03 -10.12
C SER A 238 -6.42 -1.87 -10.38
N ALA A 239 -6.44 -0.84 -9.55
CA ALA A 239 -5.52 0.29 -9.67
C ALA A 239 -4.04 -0.16 -9.51
N PRO A 240 -3.13 0.25 -10.42
CA PRO A 240 -1.70 -0.02 -10.27
C PRO A 240 -1.15 0.58 -8.98
N ARG A 241 -0.47 -0.24 -8.18
CA ARG A 241 0.14 0.15 -6.90
C ARG A 241 1.66 0.15 -7.03
N GLU A 242 2.30 1.29 -6.80
CA GLU A 242 3.76 1.36 -6.77
C GLU A 242 4.29 0.73 -5.47
N LEU A 243 5.18 -0.25 -5.62
CA LEU A 243 5.89 -0.88 -4.51
C LEU A 243 7.14 -0.05 -4.21
N VAL A 244 7.45 0.12 -2.92
CA VAL A 244 8.65 0.87 -2.50
C VAL A 244 9.90 0.16 -3.00
N SER A 245 10.66 0.84 -3.87
CA SER A 245 11.97 0.39 -4.33
C SER A 245 13.08 1.06 -3.53
N GLY A 246 14.07 0.30 -3.07
CA GLY A 246 15.29 0.84 -2.46
C GLY A 246 16.22 1.54 -3.47
N ARG A 247 15.89 1.50 -4.76
CA ARG A 247 16.68 2.06 -5.87
C ARG A 247 15.82 3.01 -6.70
N SER A 248 16.24 4.26 -6.83
CA SER A 248 15.51 5.28 -7.59
C SER A 248 15.43 4.99 -9.09
N ASP A 249 16.33 4.15 -9.61
CA ASP A 249 16.38 3.76 -11.02
C ASP A 249 15.49 2.56 -11.35
N ILE A 250 14.86 1.94 -10.34
CA ILE A 250 13.94 0.82 -10.49
C ILE A 250 12.58 1.22 -9.95
N LYS A 251 11.57 1.23 -10.81
CA LYS A 251 10.17 1.39 -10.41
C LYS A 251 9.48 0.04 -10.46
N VAL A 252 8.72 -0.28 -9.43
CA VAL A 252 7.97 -1.54 -9.36
C VAL A 252 6.52 -1.21 -9.13
N SER A 253 5.64 -1.70 -9.98
CA SER A 253 4.18 -1.59 -9.79
C SER A 253 3.53 -2.97 -9.81
N MET A 254 2.43 -3.10 -9.11
CA MET A 254 1.60 -4.30 -9.05
C MET A 254 0.18 -3.94 -9.47
N MET A 255 -0.43 -4.75 -10.32
CA MET A 255 -1.79 -4.55 -10.82
C MET A 255 -2.53 -5.88 -10.82
N VAL A 256 -3.76 -5.91 -10.31
CA VAL A 256 -4.59 -7.12 -10.39
C VAL A 256 -5.42 -7.08 -11.66
N ASP A 257 -5.38 -8.16 -12.45
CA ASP A 257 -6.10 -8.27 -13.72
C ASP A 257 -7.46 -8.97 -13.55
N SER A 258 -7.57 -9.94 -12.63
CA SER A 258 -8.81 -10.69 -12.41
C SER A 258 -8.92 -11.27 -11.00
N PHE A 259 -10.16 -11.47 -10.54
CA PHE A 259 -10.50 -12.11 -9.29
C PHE A 259 -11.40 -13.32 -9.51
N ASP A 260 -11.17 -14.36 -8.72
CA ASP A 260 -12.05 -15.51 -8.57
C ASP A 260 -12.34 -15.72 -7.09
N ASP A 261 -13.60 -15.47 -6.71
CA ASP A 261 -14.12 -15.65 -5.36
C ASP A 261 -15.20 -16.73 -5.31
N THR A 262 -15.25 -17.62 -6.31
CA THR A 262 -16.23 -18.72 -6.36
C THR A 262 -15.96 -19.79 -5.32
N ASN A 263 -14.74 -19.82 -4.75
CA ASN A 263 -14.36 -20.77 -3.72
C ASN A 263 -14.78 -20.27 -2.32
N PRO A 264 -15.56 -21.06 -1.54
CA PRO A 264 -16.05 -20.63 -0.23
C PRO A 264 -14.96 -20.45 0.83
N GLU A 265 -13.74 -20.96 0.61
CA GLU A 265 -12.65 -20.89 1.58
C GLU A 265 -11.61 -19.79 1.27
N GLN A 266 -11.51 -19.37 0.01
CA GLN A 266 -10.45 -18.45 -0.45
C GLN A 266 -10.84 -17.65 -1.69
N MET A 267 -10.24 -16.48 -1.83
CA MET A 267 -10.25 -15.68 -3.05
C MET A 267 -8.90 -15.80 -3.74
N ILE A 268 -8.91 -15.91 -5.07
CA ILE A 268 -7.72 -15.92 -5.91
C ILE A 268 -7.71 -14.64 -6.76
N ALA A 269 -6.65 -13.86 -6.65
CA ALA A 269 -6.38 -12.69 -7.48
C ALA A 269 -5.21 -12.99 -8.41
N LYS A 270 -5.41 -12.83 -9.73
CA LYS A 270 -4.35 -12.96 -10.74
C LYS A 270 -4.02 -11.59 -11.29
N GLY A 271 -2.74 -11.33 -11.50
CA GLY A 271 -2.33 -10.03 -11.98
C GLY A 271 -0.89 -10.01 -12.46
N ARG A 272 -0.33 -8.81 -12.56
CA ARG A 272 1.02 -8.57 -13.03
C ARG A 272 1.81 -7.63 -12.13
N VAL A 273 3.08 -7.95 -11.94
CA VAL A 273 4.11 -7.07 -11.40
C VAL A 273 4.93 -6.54 -12.56
N ILE A 274 4.98 -5.22 -12.70
CA ILE A 274 5.71 -4.52 -13.76
C ILE A 274 6.91 -3.82 -13.11
N MET A 275 8.11 -4.16 -13.55
CA MET A 275 9.35 -3.54 -13.08
C MET A 275 10.01 -2.80 -14.22
N THR A 276 10.18 -1.50 -14.05
CA THR A 276 10.83 -0.63 -15.03
C THR A 276 12.22 -0.24 -14.55
N PHE A 277 13.23 -0.59 -15.35
CA PHE A 277 14.63 -0.26 -15.11
C PHE A 277 15.00 0.91 -16.01
N THR A 278 15.13 2.10 -15.42
CA THR A 278 15.42 3.35 -16.15
C THR A 278 16.90 3.51 -16.53
N ARG A 279 17.76 2.68 -15.94
CA ARG A 279 19.18 2.58 -16.26
C ARG A 279 19.47 1.15 -16.67
N SER A 280 19.12 0.77 -17.90
CA SER A 280 19.53 -0.51 -18.48
C SER A 280 20.20 -0.26 -19.83
N SER A 281 21.25 -1.02 -20.14
CA SER A 281 21.84 -1.06 -21.49
C SER A 281 20.99 -1.88 -22.46
N GLN A 282 19.99 -2.60 -21.95
CA GLN A 282 19.04 -3.38 -22.75
C GLN A 282 17.76 -2.56 -22.99
N THR A 283 17.26 -2.64 -24.22
CA THR A 283 15.91 -2.17 -24.60
C THR A 283 15.01 -3.37 -24.75
N GLY A 284 13.83 -3.35 -24.11
CA GLY A 284 12.81 -4.38 -24.34
C GLY A 284 11.90 -4.63 -23.16
N SER A 285 10.84 -5.39 -23.41
CA SER A 285 9.96 -5.94 -22.38
C SER A 285 10.16 -7.45 -22.30
N LYS A 286 10.38 -7.97 -21.10
CA LYS A 286 10.41 -9.40 -20.82
C LYS A 286 9.18 -9.78 -20.01
N SER A 287 8.31 -10.61 -20.59
CA SER A 287 7.18 -11.18 -19.87
C SER A 287 7.53 -12.55 -19.28
N LEU A 288 7.16 -12.75 -18.02
CA LEU A 288 7.33 -13.98 -17.25
C LEU A 288 5.95 -14.49 -16.82
N THR A 289 5.61 -15.69 -17.28
CA THR A 289 4.34 -16.34 -16.96
C THR A 289 4.50 -17.31 -15.80
N LEU A 290 3.44 -17.51 -15.03
CA LEU A 290 3.41 -18.55 -14.01
C LEU A 290 3.49 -19.94 -14.63
N SER A 291 4.15 -20.87 -13.95
CA SER A 291 4.19 -22.26 -14.38
C SER A 291 2.79 -22.90 -14.18
N LYS A 292 2.43 -23.92 -14.97
CA LYS A 292 1.18 -24.67 -14.72
C LYS A 292 1.20 -25.39 -13.37
N ASP A 293 0.01 -25.77 -12.90
CA ASP A 293 -0.33 -26.37 -11.58
C ASP A 293 0.81 -27.12 -10.89
N ASP A 294 1.06 -26.77 -9.62
CA ASP A 294 1.92 -27.54 -8.73
C ASP A 294 1.04 -28.31 -7.73
N PRO A 295 1.16 -29.63 -7.61
CA PRO A 295 0.34 -30.41 -6.68
C PRO A 295 0.58 -30.05 -5.20
N LYS A 296 1.67 -29.35 -4.87
CA LYS A 296 1.93 -28.80 -3.52
C LYS A 296 1.33 -27.42 -3.31
N TYR A 297 0.73 -26.83 -4.34
CA TYR A 297 -0.05 -25.61 -4.26
C TYR A 297 -1.48 -25.95 -3.85
N SER A 298 -1.64 -26.36 -2.59
CA SER A 298 -2.96 -26.58 -1.98
C SER A 298 -3.44 -25.31 -1.27
N ALA A 299 -4.77 -25.18 -1.12
CA ALA A 299 -5.37 -24.16 -0.28
C ALA A 299 -4.68 -24.12 1.10
N SER A 300 -4.10 -22.97 1.42
CA SER A 300 -3.42 -22.71 2.69
C SER A 300 -4.33 -21.84 3.53
N THR A 301 -4.29 -22.00 4.85
CA THR A 301 -4.98 -21.09 5.78
C THR A 301 -4.32 -19.71 5.85
N GLN A 302 -3.20 -19.51 5.17
CA GLN A 302 -2.43 -18.27 5.13
C GLN A 302 -2.54 -17.60 3.77
N ALA A 303 -2.49 -16.26 3.74
CA ALA A 303 -2.36 -15.53 2.50
C ALA A 303 -1.03 -15.84 1.83
N MET A 304 -1.05 -16.02 0.51
CA MET A 304 0.14 -16.39 -0.26
C MET A 304 0.17 -15.66 -1.59
N ILE A 305 1.35 -15.23 -2.03
CA ILE A 305 1.57 -14.79 -3.41
C ILE A 305 2.55 -15.73 -4.10
N ARG A 306 2.16 -16.21 -5.26
CA ARG A 306 2.95 -17.06 -6.15
C ARG A 306 3.52 -16.21 -7.29
N LEU A 307 4.80 -16.37 -7.54
CA LEU A 307 5.57 -15.66 -8.56
C LEU A 307 6.40 -16.65 -9.41
N PRO A 308 6.65 -16.37 -10.69
CA PRO A 308 7.46 -17.21 -11.56
C PRO A 308 8.87 -17.44 -10.98
N GLY A 309 9.37 -18.68 -11.06
CA GLY A 309 10.69 -19.04 -10.52
C GLY A 309 11.88 -18.29 -11.14
N GLY A 310 11.69 -17.77 -12.36
CA GLY A 310 12.67 -16.96 -13.09
C GLY A 310 12.69 -15.49 -12.70
N LEU A 311 11.71 -15.00 -11.94
CA LEU A 311 11.54 -13.58 -11.64
C LEU A 311 12.78 -12.94 -11.01
N ALA A 312 13.27 -13.51 -9.91
CA ALA A 312 14.45 -12.95 -9.23
C ALA A 312 15.71 -13.01 -10.09
N LYS A 313 15.87 -14.04 -10.95
CA LYS A 313 16.97 -14.08 -11.93
C LYS A 313 16.88 -12.91 -12.91
N GLU A 314 15.71 -12.65 -13.47
CA GLU A 314 15.53 -11.58 -14.44
C GLU A 314 15.74 -10.21 -13.80
N ILE A 315 15.21 -9.99 -12.58
CA ILE A 315 15.42 -8.76 -11.82
C ILE A 315 16.91 -8.50 -11.61
N ILE A 316 17.68 -9.51 -11.14
CA ILE A 316 19.12 -9.33 -10.91
C ILE A 316 19.85 -9.13 -12.24
N THR A 317 19.43 -9.79 -13.32
CA THR A 317 20.04 -9.61 -14.65
C THR A 317 19.86 -8.17 -15.14
N GLN A 318 18.66 -7.62 -15.05
CA GLN A 318 18.38 -6.25 -15.51
C GLN A 318 18.97 -5.19 -14.57
N ALA A 319 18.83 -5.37 -13.24
CA ALA A 319 19.30 -4.42 -12.23
C ALA A 319 20.83 -4.25 -12.20
N TYR A 320 21.56 -5.25 -12.69
CA TYR A 320 23.02 -5.29 -12.73
C TYR A 320 23.57 -5.49 -14.15
N SER A 321 22.76 -5.20 -15.18
CA SER A 321 23.19 -5.21 -16.58
C SER A 321 24.40 -4.31 -16.81
N ALA A 322 25.14 -4.54 -17.90
CA ALA A 322 26.33 -3.74 -18.22
C ALA A 322 26.01 -2.24 -18.15
N ASP A 323 26.85 -1.50 -17.42
CA ASP A 323 26.82 -0.04 -17.25
C ASP A 323 25.55 0.54 -16.58
N SER A 324 24.59 -0.30 -16.16
CA SER A 324 23.45 0.11 -15.31
C SER A 324 23.84 0.44 -13.88
N TRP A 325 24.91 -0.20 -13.42
CA TRP A 325 25.27 -0.29 -12.02
C TRP A 325 26.59 0.41 -11.77
N VAL A 326 26.52 1.58 -11.14
CA VAL A 326 27.68 2.34 -10.67
C VAL A 326 27.46 2.68 -9.19
N HIS A 327 28.30 2.12 -8.32
CA HIS A 327 28.36 2.47 -6.91
C HIS A 327 29.63 3.23 -6.59
N GLN A 328 29.44 4.32 -5.88
CA GLN A 328 30.53 5.12 -5.35
C GLN A 328 30.51 4.96 -3.83
N PHE A 329 31.62 4.46 -3.27
CA PHE A 329 31.76 4.34 -1.82
C PHE A 329 33.12 4.84 -1.35
N TYR A 330 33.12 5.37 -0.13
CA TYR A 330 34.33 5.77 0.56
C TYR A 330 34.98 4.56 1.23
N SER A 331 36.30 4.60 1.31
CA SER A 331 37.12 3.51 1.82
C SER A 331 36.84 3.13 3.28
N ASN A 332 36.29 4.06 4.07
CA ASN A 332 35.88 3.80 5.46
C ASN A 332 34.59 2.96 5.56
N GLN A 333 33.82 2.84 4.47
CA GLN A 333 32.65 1.95 4.39
C GLN A 333 33.07 0.49 4.11
N ILE A 334 34.33 0.25 3.77
CA ILE A 334 34.90 -1.08 3.54
C ILE A 334 35.73 -1.46 4.78
N SER A 335 35.15 -2.28 5.66
CA SER A 335 35.78 -2.66 6.95
C SER A 335 37.18 -3.26 6.77
N GLY A 336 37.37 -4.10 5.76
CA GLY A 336 38.68 -4.67 5.40
C GLY A 336 39.72 -3.62 5.04
N PHE A 337 39.34 -2.60 4.26
CA PHE A 337 40.25 -1.51 3.90
C PHE A 337 40.56 -0.60 5.09
N SER A 338 39.56 -0.29 5.92
CA SER A 338 39.76 0.47 7.17
C SER A 338 40.79 -0.22 8.08
N THR A 339 40.75 -1.54 8.17
CA THR A 339 41.72 -2.34 8.94
C THR A 339 43.15 -2.16 8.38
N VAL A 340 43.31 -2.21 7.06
CA VAL A 340 44.60 -1.95 6.40
C VAL A 340 45.07 -0.52 6.68
N MET A 341 44.20 0.48 6.53
CA MET A 341 44.55 1.89 6.75
C MET A 341 45.00 2.21 8.18
N ASN A 342 44.43 1.52 9.16
CA ASN A 342 44.72 1.78 10.57
C ASN A 342 46.04 1.13 11.06
N SER A 343 46.62 0.21 10.29
CA SER A 343 47.86 -0.50 10.65
C SER A 343 49.01 -0.20 9.69
N ARG A 344 49.98 0.62 10.12
CA ARG A 344 51.19 0.94 9.33
C ARG A 344 52.01 -0.31 9.03
N PHE A 345 52.06 -1.25 9.97
CA PHE A 345 52.70 -2.54 9.77
C PHE A 345 52.04 -3.30 8.61
N VAL A 346 50.72 -3.46 8.63
CA VAL A 346 50.00 -4.14 7.54
C VAL A 346 50.17 -3.40 6.22
N GLN A 347 50.13 -2.06 6.20
CA GLN A 347 50.41 -1.28 4.99
C GLN A 347 51.81 -1.58 4.44
N TRP A 348 52.84 -1.61 5.28
CA TRP A 348 54.21 -1.87 4.84
C TRP A 348 54.38 -3.23 4.15
N PHE A 349 53.65 -4.26 4.58
CA PHE A 349 53.70 -5.58 3.94
C PHE A 349 52.77 -5.70 2.74
N VAL A 350 51.53 -5.22 2.86
CA VAL A 350 50.46 -5.49 1.91
C VAL A 350 50.37 -4.42 0.83
N TRP A 351 50.54 -3.14 1.20
CA TRP A 351 50.34 -2.01 0.29
C TRP A 351 51.11 -0.75 0.75
N PRO A 352 52.45 -0.70 0.53
CA PRO A 352 53.32 0.31 1.13
C PRO A 352 52.98 1.75 0.74
N GLU A 353 52.42 1.94 -0.45
CA GLU A 353 51.99 3.26 -0.95
C GLU A 353 50.95 3.92 -0.04
N LEU A 354 50.12 3.15 0.67
CA LEU A 354 49.13 3.70 1.61
C LEU A 354 49.78 4.41 2.81
N MET A 355 51.07 4.19 3.05
CA MET A 355 51.79 4.87 4.14
C MET A 355 51.95 6.38 3.90
N ASP A 356 51.95 6.81 2.63
CA ASP A 356 52.07 8.22 2.24
C ASP A 356 50.79 9.02 2.53
N TYR A 357 49.73 8.32 2.93
CA TYR A 357 48.45 8.90 3.29
C TYR A 357 48.23 8.82 4.81
N PRO A 358 47.65 9.86 5.44
CA PRO A 358 47.14 9.77 6.81
C PRO A 358 46.20 8.57 6.99
N LYS A 359 46.19 7.93 8.16
CA LYS A 359 45.30 6.80 8.46
C LYS A 359 43.81 7.12 8.28
N SER A 360 43.44 8.39 8.50
CA SER A 360 42.09 8.94 8.32
C SER A 360 41.71 9.25 6.87
N SER A 361 42.61 9.05 5.91
CA SER A 361 42.36 9.34 4.50
C SER A 361 41.24 8.48 3.95
N LYS A 362 40.26 9.13 3.35
CA LYS A 362 39.11 8.47 2.71
C LYS A 362 39.38 8.36 1.22
N PHE A 363 39.72 7.17 0.75
CA PHE A 363 39.80 6.87 -0.68
C PHE A 363 38.39 6.72 -1.24
N LEU A 364 38.25 7.01 -2.52
CA LEU A 364 36.98 6.85 -3.23
C LEU A 364 37.07 5.64 -4.16
N PHE A 365 36.06 4.79 -4.15
CA PHE A 365 35.97 3.64 -5.04
C PHE A 365 34.73 3.79 -5.91
N ASN A 366 34.94 3.78 -7.22
CA ASN A 366 33.86 3.69 -8.20
C ASN A 366 33.80 2.25 -8.71
N VAL A 367 32.79 1.51 -8.28
CA VAL A 367 32.56 0.12 -8.70
C VAL A 367 31.45 0.07 -9.73
N TYR A 368 31.71 -0.63 -10.83
CA TYR A 368 30.75 -0.82 -11.90
C TYR A 368 30.99 -2.16 -12.59
N SER A 369 30.08 -2.58 -13.46
CA SER A 369 30.27 -3.73 -14.34
C SER A 369 30.06 -3.30 -15.78
N ASN A 370 30.99 -3.65 -16.67
CA ASN A 370 30.85 -3.41 -18.11
C ASN A 370 30.39 -4.67 -18.87
N LYS A 371 29.94 -5.69 -18.14
CA LYS A 371 29.39 -6.93 -18.69
C LYS A 371 28.15 -7.33 -17.92
N ASP A 372 27.22 -7.95 -18.64
CA ASP A 372 26.05 -8.54 -18.02
C ASP A 372 26.46 -9.67 -17.06
N PRO A 373 25.77 -9.81 -15.92
CA PRO A 373 26.01 -10.88 -14.99
C PRO A 373 25.54 -12.21 -15.59
N LYS A 374 26.32 -13.26 -15.38
CA LYS A 374 25.86 -14.62 -15.70
C LYS A 374 25.16 -15.21 -14.48
N ILE A 375 23.86 -15.40 -14.59
CA ILE A 375 23.02 -15.95 -13.51
C ILE A 375 22.41 -17.28 -13.95
N THR A 376 22.63 -18.32 -13.16
CA THR A 376 22.08 -19.67 -13.35
C THR A 376 21.29 -20.10 -12.12
N GLY A 377 20.46 -21.15 -12.25
CA GLY A 377 19.59 -21.63 -11.16
C GLY A 377 18.17 -21.04 -11.20
N SER A 378 17.37 -21.40 -10.21
CA SER A 378 15.95 -21.05 -10.10
C SER A 378 15.51 -21.01 -8.63
N GLY A 379 14.36 -20.38 -8.38
CA GLY A 379 13.76 -20.35 -7.04
C GLY A 379 14.58 -19.55 -6.03
N LEU A 380 15.17 -20.21 -5.04
CA LEU A 380 15.93 -19.53 -3.96
C LEU A 380 17.43 -19.88 -3.98
N LYS A 381 17.91 -20.53 -5.04
CA LYS A 381 19.31 -20.95 -5.19
C LYS A 381 19.83 -20.57 -6.58
N TYR A 382 20.86 -19.74 -6.61
CA TYR A 382 21.43 -19.20 -7.84
C TYR A 382 22.94 -19.41 -7.91
N GLY A 383 23.47 -19.60 -9.11
CA GLY A 383 24.88 -19.36 -9.39
C GLY A 383 25.01 -17.96 -9.99
N VAL A 384 25.90 -17.15 -9.46
CA VAL A 384 26.17 -15.80 -9.98
C VAL A 384 27.62 -15.68 -10.41
N SER A 385 27.84 -15.03 -11.55
CA SER A 385 29.18 -14.63 -11.98
C SER A 385 29.16 -13.20 -12.51
N PHE A 386 29.99 -12.36 -11.90
CA PHE A 386 30.12 -10.94 -12.19
C PHE A 386 31.54 -10.64 -12.66
N LYS A 387 31.72 -9.61 -13.48
CA LYS A 387 33.03 -9.02 -13.77
C LYS A 387 33.02 -7.58 -13.30
N LEU A 388 33.42 -7.37 -12.05
CA LEU A 388 33.43 -6.05 -11.45
C LEU A 388 34.67 -5.28 -11.87
N LEU A 389 34.51 -4.01 -12.16
CA LEU A 389 35.57 -3.04 -12.33
C LEU A 389 35.51 -2.07 -11.17
N SER A 390 36.65 -1.78 -10.56
CA SER A 390 36.73 -0.79 -9.49
C SER A 390 37.84 0.20 -9.79
N GLN A 391 37.51 1.48 -9.83
CA GLN A 391 38.47 2.57 -9.93
C GLN A 391 38.62 3.21 -8.56
N MET A 392 39.80 3.10 -7.99
CA MET A 392 40.15 3.74 -6.73
C MET A 392 40.82 5.09 -6.99
N GLN A 393 40.38 6.10 -6.25
CA GLN A 393 40.93 7.44 -6.28
C GLN A 393 41.48 7.82 -4.91
N ALA A 394 42.65 8.44 -4.89
CA ALA A 394 43.34 8.88 -3.70
C ALA A 394 43.04 10.35 -3.39
N PRO A 395 42.81 10.72 -2.12
CA PRO A 395 42.67 12.12 -1.72
C PRO A 395 44.06 12.77 -1.65
N LYS A 396 44.34 13.75 -2.52
CA LYS A 396 45.62 14.47 -2.56
C LYS A 396 45.38 15.96 -2.83
N ASN A 397 45.90 16.82 -1.95
CA ASN A 397 45.74 18.29 -2.04
C ASN A 397 44.28 18.74 -2.23
N GLY A 398 43.35 18.13 -1.47
CA GLY A 398 41.92 18.47 -1.52
C GLY A 398 41.17 17.96 -2.76
N LYS A 399 41.81 17.17 -3.63
CA LYS A 399 41.17 16.57 -4.82
C LYS A 399 41.32 15.06 -4.82
N TYR A 400 40.36 14.37 -5.42
CA TYR A 400 40.49 12.95 -5.73
C TYR A 400 41.21 12.78 -7.06
N ILE A 401 42.29 12.00 -7.07
CA ILE A 401 43.04 11.66 -8.27
C ILE A 401 42.97 10.15 -8.51
N PRO A 402 42.92 9.69 -9.78
CA PRO A 402 43.03 8.27 -10.08
C PRO A 402 44.25 7.65 -9.41
N PHE A 403 44.09 6.47 -8.81
CA PHE A 403 45.13 5.81 -8.01
C PHE A 403 45.40 4.41 -8.51
N MET A 404 44.39 3.54 -8.47
CA MET A 404 44.53 2.15 -8.86
C MET A 404 43.24 1.61 -9.44
N ASN A 405 43.34 0.75 -10.44
CA ASN A 405 42.22 0.12 -11.11
C ASN A 405 42.23 -1.38 -10.80
N PHE A 406 41.05 -1.93 -10.56
CA PHE A 406 40.85 -3.34 -10.27
C PHE A 406 39.88 -3.97 -11.27
N VAL A 407 40.17 -5.22 -11.62
CA VAL A 407 39.25 -6.11 -12.33
C VAL A 407 39.04 -7.33 -11.45
N VAL A 408 37.78 -7.57 -11.09
CA VAL A 408 37.39 -8.58 -10.11
C VAL A 408 36.35 -9.50 -10.75
N PRO A 409 36.77 -10.54 -11.50
CA PRO A 409 35.91 -11.66 -11.80
C PRO A 409 35.50 -12.30 -10.47
N PHE A 410 34.20 -12.39 -10.24
CA PHE A 410 33.59 -12.97 -9.05
C PHE A 410 32.65 -14.07 -9.50
N SER A 411 32.65 -15.20 -8.80
CA SER A 411 31.64 -16.24 -8.95
C SER A 411 31.26 -16.82 -7.60
N SER A 412 29.98 -17.10 -7.39
CA SER A 412 29.50 -17.66 -6.13
C SER A 412 28.19 -18.42 -6.33
N ASN A 413 27.92 -19.36 -5.44
CA ASN A 413 26.58 -19.90 -5.24
C ASN A 413 25.87 -19.06 -4.18
N VAL A 414 24.64 -18.68 -4.47
CA VAL A 414 23.83 -17.78 -3.67
C VAL A 414 22.59 -18.52 -3.21
N ALA A 415 22.40 -18.59 -1.90
CA ALA A 415 21.15 -19.05 -1.30
C ALA A 415 20.39 -17.84 -0.74
N VAL A 416 19.15 -17.68 -1.17
CA VAL A 416 18.24 -16.63 -0.69
C VAL A 416 17.30 -17.22 0.36
N GLY A 417 17.26 -16.63 1.55
CA GLY A 417 16.29 -16.97 2.59
C GLY A 417 15.39 -15.77 2.85
N ILE A 418 14.08 -15.98 2.96
CA ILE A 418 13.15 -14.92 3.36
C ILE A 418 12.41 -15.36 4.61
N ALA A 419 12.53 -14.54 5.65
CA ALA A 419 11.86 -14.74 6.94
C ALA A 419 11.57 -13.39 7.59
N ASP A 420 10.37 -13.22 8.14
CA ASP A 420 9.96 -12.08 8.97
C ASP A 420 10.29 -10.70 8.35
N SER A 421 9.87 -10.51 7.09
CA SER A 421 10.13 -9.30 6.30
C SER A 421 11.62 -8.99 6.09
N LYS A 422 12.49 -10.00 6.17
CA LYS A 422 13.91 -9.87 5.86
C LYS A 422 14.29 -10.86 4.77
N ALA A 423 14.88 -10.34 3.69
CA ALA A 423 15.59 -11.16 2.72
C ALA A 423 17.04 -11.30 3.18
N SER A 424 17.53 -12.52 3.18
CA SER A 424 18.88 -12.89 3.54
C SER A 424 19.54 -13.60 2.38
N VAL A 425 20.82 -13.33 2.18
CA VAL A 425 21.61 -13.84 1.06
C VAL A 425 22.87 -14.43 1.63
N LYS A 426 23.10 -15.72 1.36
CA LYS A 426 24.31 -16.43 1.77
C LYS A 426 25.11 -16.84 0.54
N PHE A 427 26.35 -16.39 0.49
CA PHE A 427 27.31 -16.73 -0.56
C PHE A 427 28.09 -17.98 -0.16
N THR A 428 28.20 -18.97 -1.02
CA THR A 428 28.96 -20.22 -0.83
C THR A 428 29.78 -20.53 -2.08
N ASN A 429 30.84 -21.32 -1.94
CA ASN A 429 31.76 -21.64 -3.04
C ASN A 429 32.22 -20.38 -3.80
N THR A 430 32.50 -19.32 -3.05
CA THR A 430 32.87 -18.03 -3.60
C THR A 430 34.30 -18.10 -4.12
N SER A 431 34.49 -17.66 -5.37
CA SER A 431 35.78 -17.45 -6.01
C SER A 431 35.86 -16.02 -6.51
N LEU A 432 37.03 -15.42 -6.36
CA LEU A 432 37.34 -14.06 -6.74
C LEU A 432 38.78 -14.07 -7.28
N ASP A 433 39.06 -13.36 -8.38
CA ASP A 433 40.42 -13.22 -8.94
C ASP A 433 40.79 -11.73 -9.01
N LEU A 434 41.50 -11.21 -8.01
CA LEU A 434 41.78 -9.78 -7.92
C LEU A 434 42.94 -9.38 -8.84
N LYS A 435 42.61 -8.87 -10.02
CA LYS A 435 43.59 -8.21 -10.89
C LYS A 435 43.62 -6.72 -10.59
N TYR A 436 44.83 -6.17 -10.56
CA TYR A 436 45.05 -4.76 -10.25
C TYR A 436 46.07 -4.16 -11.22
N SER A 437 45.96 -2.85 -11.42
CA SER A 437 46.93 -2.06 -12.17
C SER A 437 46.96 -0.65 -11.61
N TRP A 438 48.16 -0.10 -11.43
CA TRP A 438 48.31 1.30 -11.06
C TRP A 438 47.77 2.19 -12.18
N ASP A 439 47.11 3.29 -11.80
CA ASP A 439 46.69 4.25 -12.82
C ASP A 439 47.91 4.92 -13.46
N ALA A 440 47.96 4.94 -14.80
CA ALA A 440 49.11 5.46 -15.53
C ALA A 440 49.42 6.93 -15.19
N SER A 441 48.40 7.74 -14.93
CA SER A 441 48.57 9.14 -14.53
C SER A 441 49.18 9.27 -13.13
N TYR A 442 48.83 8.35 -12.23
CA TYR A 442 49.42 8.27 -10.90
C TYR A 442 50.88 7.82 -10.97
N VAL A 443 51.19 6.76 -11.74
CA VAL A 443 52.56 6.26 -11.93
C VAL A 443 53.48 7.33 -12.49
N LYS A 444 53.06 8.02 -13.55
CA LYS A 444 53.84 9.07 -14.20
C LYS A 444 54.21 10.21 -13.24
N LYS A 445 53.33 10.51 -12.28
CA LYS A 445 53.48 11.67 -11.39
C LYS A 445 54.18 11.34 -10.07
N TYR A 446 53.97 10.14 -9.54
CA TYR A 446 54.38 9.80 -8.16
C TYR A 446 55.32 8.60 -8.07
N SER A 447 55.51 7.82 -9.14
CA SER A 447 56.38 6.65 -9.15
C SER A 447 56.14 5.71 -7.95
N PRO A 448 54.90 5.20 -7.77
CA PRO A 448 54.52 4.44 -6.59
C PRO A 448 55.40 3.22 -6.37
N LYS A 449 55.46 2.79 -5.11
CA LYS A 449 56.03 1.48 -4.80
C LYS A 449 55.19 0.39 -5.46
N THR A 450 55.80 -0.45 -6.29
CA THR A 450 55.09 -1.45 -7.11
C THR A 450 54.52 -2.61 -6.32
N ARG A 451 54.91 -2.79 -5.05
CA ARG A 451 54.42 -3.88 -4.20
C ARG A 451 52.95 -3.67 -3.84
N PHE A 452 52.10 -4.60 -4.26
CA PHE A 452 50.73 -4.77 -3.78
C PHE A 452 50.45 -6.27 -3.63
N ALA A 453 50.19 -6.71 -2.40
CA ALA A 453 49.91 -8.10 -2.10
C ALA A 453 48.44 -8.43 -2.41
N GLY A 454 48.13 -8.52 -3.71
CA GLY A 454 46.77 -8.75 -4.21
C GLY A 454 46.09 -9.96 -3.59
N SER A 455 46.80 -11.09 -3.45
CA SER A 455 46.28 -12.31 -2.82
C SER A 455 45.83 -12.09 -1.37
N THR A 456 46.59 -11.33 -0.58
CA THR A 456 46.21 -11.02 0.81
C THR A 456 44.95 -10.17 0.90
N ILE A 457 44.75 -9.25 -0.06
CA ILE A 457 43.53 -8.45 -0.14
C ILE A 457 42.35 -9.31 -0.60
N GLU A 458 42.56 -10.15 -1.61
CA GLU A 458 41.59 -11.13 -2.10
C GLU A 458 41.10 -12.07 -0.99
N ASP A 459 42.02 -12.68 -0.23
CA ASP A 459 41.69 -13.56 0.90
C ASP A 459 40.82 -12.85 1.96
N LYS A 460 41.11 -11.57 2.23
CA LYS A 460 40.31 -10.77 3.17
C LYS A 460 38.91 -10.47 2.63
N ILE A 461 38.79 -10.20 1.33
CA ILE A 461 37.49 -9.98 0.68
C ILE A 461 36.69 -11.29 0.71
N LEU A 462 37.32 -12.41 0.32
CA LEU A 462 36.71 -13.73 0.34
C LEU A 462 36.26 -14.12 1.75
N GLY A 463 37.07 -13.90 2.78
CA GLY A 463 36.71 -14.16 4.18
C GLY A 463 35.56 -13.29 4.71
N ALA A 464 35.35 -12.11 4.13
CA ALA A 464 34.26 -11.21 4.50
C ALA A 464 32.92 -11.56 3.81
N ILE A 465 32.96 -12.23 2.65
CA ILE A 465 31.77 -12.54 1.85
C ILE A 465 31.40 -14.02 1.95
N SER A 466 32.38 -14.91 1.82
CA SER A 466 32.15 -16.36 1.74
C SER A 466 31.61 -16.91 3.05
N GLY A 467 30.48 -17.61 2.98
CA GLY A 467 29.78 -18.21 4.11
C GLY A 467 29.03 -17.22 5.00
N LYS A 468 29.17 -15.91 4.78
CA LYS A 468 28.45 -14.87 5.52
C LYS A 468 27.05 -14.68 4.95
N THR A 469 26.11 -14.43 5.85
CA THR A 469 24.73 -14.08 5.50
C THR A 469 24.57 -12.57 5.58
N MET A 470 24.18 -11.95 4.48
CA MET A 470 23.77 -10.55 4.42
C MET A 470 22.25 -10.47 4.48
N SER A 471 21.68 -9.50 5.19
CA SER A 471 20.23 -9.36 5.30
C SER A 471 19.78 -7.94 4.99
N VAL A 472 18.64 -7.81 4.30
CA VAL A 472 17.96 -6.57 3.97
C VAL A 472 16.50 -6.67 4.36
N ALA A 473 15.91 -5.57 4.84
CA ALA A 473 14.47 -5.52 5.09
C ALA A 473 13.72 -5.50 3.75
N LEU A 474 12.66 -6.29 3.66
CA LEU A 474 11.74 -6.28 2.54
C LEU A 474 10.69 -5.18 2.76
N PRO A 475 10.35 -4.40 1.73
CA PRO A 475 9.23 -3.48 1.81
C PRO A 475 7.94 -4.26 2.01
N ALA A 476 6.98 -3.65 2.70
CA ALA A 476 5.63 -4.19 2.77
C ALA A 476 4.93 -3.99 1.41
N ILE A 477 4.03 -4.90 1.07
CA ILE A 477 3.24 -4.87 -0.17
C ILE A 477 1.95 -4.09 0.13
N PRO A 478 1.78 -2.85 -0.35
CA PRO A 478 0.54 -2.11 -0.15
C PRO A 478 -0.61 -2.85 -0.84
N LEU A 479 -1.57 -3.32 -0.04
CA LEU A 479 -2.77 -3.96 -0.57
C LEU A 479 -3.90 -2.93 -0.72
N MET A 480 -4.00 -1.97 0.21
CA MET A 480 -4.98 -0.89 0.25
C MET A 480 -4.48 0.24 1.16
N ASP A 481 -5.14 1.40 1.11
CA ASP A 481 -4.80 2.52 1.99
C ASP A 481 -4.85 2.11 3.46
N GLY A 482 -3.69 2.20 4.13
CA GLY A 482 -3.53 1.85 5.54
C GLY A 482 -3.30 0.36 5.82
N VAL A 483 -3.32 -0.52 4.81
CA VAL A 483 -3.10 -1.96 5.01
C VAL A 483 -2.01 -2.46 4.07
N ASN A 484 -0.93 -2.97 4.68
CA ASN A 484 0.24 -3.46 3.96
C ASN A 484 0.50 -4.91 4.35
N LEU A 485 0.86 -5.75 3.39
CA LEU A 485 1.21 -7.14 3.63
C LEU A 485 2.71 -7.30 3.81
N LYS A 486 3.10 -8.04 4.83
CA LYS A 486 4.49 -8.40 5.11
C LYS A 486 4.79 -9.81 4.64
N VAL A 487 5.96 -9.99 4.03
CA VAL A 487 6.42 -11.32 3.64
C VAL A 487 6.94 -12.04 4.87
N LYS A 488 6.22 -13.07 5.33
CA LYS A 488 6.58 -13.88 6.49
C LYS A 488 7.64 -14.92 6.16
N LYS A 489 7.50 -15.60 5.02
CA LYS A 489 8.39 -16.69 4.60
C LYS A 489 8.35 -16.85 3.08
N ALA A 490 9.44 -17.32 2.49
CA ALA A 490 9.44 -17.79 1.11
C ALA A 490 9.80 -19.27 1.02
N SER A 491 9.24 -19.94 0.02
CA SER A 491 9.58 -21.30 -0.40
C SER A 491 9.56 -21.42 -1.92
N THR A 492 10.18 -22.47 -2.43
CA THR A 492 10.12 -22.83 -3.85
C THR A 492 9.20 -24.02 -4.03
N LEU A 493 8.32 -23.93 -5.03
CA LEU A 493 7.48 -25.02 -5.49
C LEU A 493 8.30 -26.02 -6.32
N SER A 494 7.72 -27.18 -6.64
CA SER A 494 8.39 -28.23 -7.43
C SER A 494 8.67 -27.79 -8.87
N ASN A 495 7.83 -26.90 -9.41
CA ASN A 495 8.05 -26.21 -10.69
C ASN A 495 9.00 -25.00 -10.59
N SER A 496 9.70 -24.82 -9.47
CA SER A 496 10.58 -23.69 -9.15
C SER A 496 9.90 -22.34 -8.92
N ASP A 497 8.58 -22.23 -9.02
CA ASP A 497 7.88 -20.99 -8.70
C ASP A 497 8.12 -20.59 -7.24
N LEU A 498 8.17 -19.28 -7.02
CA LEU A 498 8.34 -18.69 -5.71
C LEU A 498 6.98 -18.58 -5.04
N LEU A 499 6.86 -19.11 -3.83
CA LEU A 499 5.69 -18.96 -2.99
C LEU A 499 6.07 -18.13 -1.77
N LEU A 500 5.47 -16.95 -1.64
CA LEU A 500 5.67 -16.06 -0.50
C LEU A 500 4.43 -16.14 0.41
N GLN A 501 4.63 -16.51 1.67
CA GLN A 501 3.60 -16.45 2.70
C GLN A 501 3.51 -15.02 3.23
N LEU A 502 2.28 -14.50 3.32
CA LEU A 502 1.98 -13.13 3.68
C LEU A 502 1.32 -13.07 5.07
N ALA A 503 1.56 -11.96 5.77
CA ALA A 503 0.91 -11.60 7.01
C ALA A 503 0.47 -10.13 6.96
N PRO A 504 -0.55 -9.71 7.73
CA PRO A 504 -0.93 -8.30 7.85
C PRO A 504 0.16 -7.43 8.49
#